data_AF-A0A559V7V6-F1
#
_entry.id   AF-A0A559V7V6-F1
#
_cell.length_a   1.000
_cell.length_b   1.000
_cell.length_c   1.000
_cell.angle_alpha   90.00
_cell.angle_beta   90.00
_cell.angle_gamma   90.00
#
_symmetry.space_group_name_H-M   'P 1'
#
loop_
_entity.id
_entity.type
_entity.pdbx_description
1 polymer ?
#
loop_
_entity_poly.entity_id
_entity_poly.type
_entity_poly.pdbx_seq_one_letter_code
_entity_poly.pdbx_strand_id
1 'polypeptide(L)'
;MWGYMRKLAIGATLSGALALTGLAVPVASASGTPDLTFAGVTVNNGKPLVVGVSKAVSVPVTYTLTRPKDLVIDQKSTFQAVVLYRGTLRNIGNELDPETAPSCSATATTDTTVTESCTESIVVEPGDSLWEAADATTWKAAGLYAHAEGTVSDDYLHNETDVSLWGNLAPLTVRRAAQLTANAAPEPVAKGKTLTVKGSLTRANWETGKYTGYKGQTVLLQFKADGGSYKNVKAITSGTGGALSTTVTATRSGTYRFVFTGTATTAAKTSAGDHVTVR
;
A
#
# COMPACT_ATOMS: atom_id res chain seq x y z
N MET A 1 8.49 -37.16 -48.92
CA MET A 1 9.66 -36.36 -49.31
C MET A 1 10.03 -35.48 -48.14
N TRP A 2 11.22 -35.73 -47.58
CA TRP A 2 11.78 -35.14 -46.37
C TRP A 2 12.31 -33.74 -46.69
N GLY A 3 11.69 -32.70 -46.15
CA GLY A 3 12.13 -31.31 -46.32
C GLY A 3 13.10 -30.92 -45.21
N TYR A 4 14.37 -30.82 -45.57
CA TYR A 4 15.50 -30.49 -44.71
C TYR A 4 15.36 -29.14 -43.99
N MET A 5 15.50 -29.16 -42.66
CA MET A 5 15.88 -27.99 -41.86
C MET A 5 17.29 -27.54 -42.26
N ARG A 6 17.43 -26.32 -42.79
CA ARG A 6 18.71 -25.63 -42.90
C ARG A 6 18.90 -24.74 -41.68
N LYS A 7 19.57 -25.27 -40.66
CA LYS A 7 20.14 -24.50 -39.56
C LYS A 7 21.35 -23.75 -40.10
N LEU A 8 21.30 -22.42 -40.13
CA LEU A 8 22.49 -21.58 -40.34
C LEU A 8 23.18 -21.41 -38.98
N ALA A 9 24.23 -22.20 -38.77
CA ALA A 9 25.21 -21.94 -37.73
C ALA A 9 26.25 -20.96 -38.30
N ILE A 10 26.31 -19.76 -37.77
CA ILE A 10 27.45 -18.87 -37.96
C ILE A 10 28.21 -18.87 -36.64
N GLY A 11 29.27 -19.67 -36.60
CA GLY A 11 30.31 -19.56 -35.59
C GLY A 11 31.27 -18.45 -35.97
N ALA A 12 31.50 -17.51 -35.06
CA ALA A 12 32.66 -16.65 -35.08
C ALA A 12 33.36 -16.77 -33.72
N THR A 13 34.38 -17.61 -33.68
CA THR A 13 35.40 -17.62 -32.62
C THR A 13 36.36 -16.47 -32.87
N LEU A 14 36.33 -15.46 -32.01
CA LEU A 14 37.41 -14.49 -31.85
C LEU A 14 37.83 -14.49 -30.38
N SER A 15 38.89 -15.24 -30.11
CA SER A 15 39.66 -15.12 -28.88
C SER A 15 40.38 -13.78 -28.90
N GLY A 16 39.94 -12.84 -28.07
CA GLY A 16 40.62 -11.58 -27.79
C GLY A 16 40.38 -11.21 -26.34
N ALA A 17 41.41 -11.34 -25.50
CA ALA A 17 41.37 -10.86 -24.14
C ALA A 17 41.32 -9.33 -24.16
N LEU A 18 40.13 -8.77 -23.92
CA LEU A 18 39.93 -7.33 -23.70
C LEU A 18 39.82 -7.10 -22.19
N ALA A 19 40.64 -6.18 -21.68
CA ALA A 19 40.59 -5.71 -20.30
C ALA A 19 39.18 -5.18 -19.96
N LEU A 20 38.55 -5.73 -18.92
CA LEU A 20 37.27 -5.24 -18.41
C LEU A 20 37.47 -3.91 -17.66
N THR A 21 37.44 -2.80 -18.40
CA THR A 21 36.92 -1.54 -17.84
C THR A 21 35.40 -1.65 -17.88
N GLY A 22 34.76 -1.67 -16.70
CA GLY A 22 33.32 -1.83 -16.55
C GLY A 22 32.52 -0.75 -17.27
N LEU A 23 32.07 -1.06 -18.48
CA LEU A 23 30.97 -0.38 -19.15
C LEU A 23 29.73 -1.23 -18.90
N ALA A 24 28.84 -0.75 -18.05
CA ALA A 24 27.47 -1.24 -18.03
C ALA A 24 26.87 -0.94 -19.40
N VAL A 25 26.82 -1.95 -20.27
CA VAL A 25 26.10 -1.83 -21.53
C VAL A 25 24.61 -1.69 -21.16
N PRO A 26 23.89 -0.65 -21.62
CA PRO A 26 22.47 -0.56 -21.39
C PRO A 26 21.83 -1.83 -21.95
N VAL A 27 21.00 -2.46 -21.14
CA VAL A 27 20.14 -3.56 -21.58
C VAL A 27 19.38 -3.03 -22.79
N ALA A 28 19.51 -3.68 -23.95
CA ALA A 28 18.85 -3.23 -25.16
C ALA A 28 17.34 -3.13 -24.88
N SER A 29 16.81 -1.90 -24.80
CA SER A 29 15.39 -1.64 -24.72
C SER A 29 14.70 -2.32 -25.91
N ALA A 30 13.54 -2.93 -25.68
CA ALA A 30 12.67 -3.32 -26.78
C ALA A 30 12.50 -2.10 -27.70
N SER A 31 12.66 -2.30 -29.01
CA SER A 31 12.61 -1.23 -30.01
C SER A 31 11.35 -0.39 -29.82
N GLY A 32 11.51 0.87 -29.38
CA GLY A 32 10.40 1.83 -29.19
C GLY A 32 10.19 2.32 -27.76
N THR A 33 10.71 1.64 -26.72
CA THR A 33 10.55 2.12 -25.33
C THR A 33 11.55 3.25 -25.02
N PRO A 34 11.09 4.44 -24.56
CA PRO A 34 12.00 5.51 -24.18
C PRO A 34 12.83 5.13 -22.94
N ASP A 35 14.06 5.64 -22.87
CA ASP A 35 14.97 5.43 -21.74
C ASP A 35 14.56 6.32 -20.55
N LEU A 36 13.65 5.81 -19.72
CA LEU A 36 13.15 6.49 -18.53
C LEU A 36 13.70 5.85 -17.26
N THR A 37 14.11 6.70 -16.33
CA THR A 37 14.51 6.27 -14.98
C THR A 37 13.64 6.93 -13.93
N PHE A 38 13.04 6.11 -13.08
CA PHE A 38 12.29 6.53 -11.90
C PHE A 38 13.12 6.23 -10.65
N ALA A 39 13.58 7.28 -9.97
CA ALA A 39 14.46 7.18 -8.81
C ALA A 39 13.81 7.81 -7.56
N GLY A 40 14.26 7.40 -6.38
CA GLY A 40 13.82 7.99 -5.12
C GLY A 40 12.32 7.85 -4.83
N VAL A 41 11.65 6.86 -5.43
CA VAL A 41 10.21 6.67 -5.29
C VAL A 41 9.85 6.47 -3.82
N THR A 42 9.03 7.36 -3.29
CA THR A 42 8.51 7.30 -1.93
C THR A 42 6.99 7.30 -2.00
N VAL A 43 6.38 6.24 -1.47
CA VAL A 43 4.93 6.08 -1.42
C VAL A 43 4.46 6.30 0.02
N ASN A 44 3.43 7.12 0.20
CA ASN A 44 2.82 7.41 1.50
C ASN A 44 3.83 7.85 2.58
N ASN A 45 4.87 8.60 2.20
CA ASN A 45 5.95 8.99 3.11
C ASN A 45 6.64 7.79 3.81
N GLY A 46 6.68 6.63 3.14
CA GLY A 46 7.24 5.39 3.69
C GLY A 46 6.38 4.71 4.78
N LYS A 47 5.16 5.20 5.02
CA LYS A 47 4.26 4.66 6.05
C LYS A 47 3.31 3.62 5.47
N PRO A 48 2.90 2.61 6.25
CA PRO A 48 1.81 1.72 5.85
C PRO A 48 0.53 2.51 5.55
N LEU A 49 -0.18 2.11 4.51
CA LEU A 49 -1.50 2.61 4.18
C LEU A 49 -2.54 1.85 5.00
N VAL A 50 -3.41 2.56 5.71
CA VAL A 50 -4.50 1.96 6.49
C VAL A 50 -5.82 2.36 5.88
N VAL A 51 -6.58 1.39 5.39
CA VAL A 51 -7.82 1.65 4.64
C VAL A 51 -9.03 1.06 5.37
N GLY A 52 -10.07 1.89 5.51
CA GLY A 52 -11.37 1.52 6.06
C GLY A 52 -12.28 0.87 5.01
N VAL A 53 -13.59 1.06 5.13
CA VAL A 53 -14.58 0.50 4.17
C VAL A 53 -15.37 1.55 3.39
N SER A 54 -15.20 2.85 3.69
CA SER A 54 -16.06 3.89 3.12
C SER A 54 -15.36 5.21 2.79
N LYS A 55 -14.28 5.57 3.50
CA LYS A 55 -13.57 6.83 3.24
C LYS A 55 -12.43 6.59 2.28
N ALA A 56 -12.42 7.34 1.18
CA ALA A 56 -11.28 7.44 0.28
C ALA A 56 -10.04 7.91 1.04
N VAL A 57 -8.88 7.38 0.66
CA VAL A 57 -7.58 7.73 1.24
C VAL A 57 -6.65 8.17 0.11
N SER A 58 -6.18 9.41 0.18
CA SER A 58 -5.15 9.93 -0.74
C SER A 58 -3.77 9.47 -0.29
N VAL A 59 -3.01 8.90 -1.22
CA VAL A 59 -1.67 8.35 -1.05
C VAL A 59 -0.69 9.25 -1.79
N PRO A 60 0.08 10.10 -1.09
CA PRO A 60 1.07 10.94 -1.74
C PRO A 60 2.24 10.09 -2.25
N VAL A 61 2.69 10.37 -3.47
CA VAL A 61 3.85 9.75 -4.10
C VAL A 61 4.80 10.84 -4.57
N THR A 62 6.09 10.64 -4.30
CA THR A 62 7.16 11.54 -4.75
C THR A 62 8.27 10.73 -5.41
N TYR A 63 8.84 11.24 -6.49
CA TYR A 63 9.92 10.58 -7.21
C TYR A 63 10.71 11.56 -8.07
N THR A 64 11.87 11.13 -8.52
CA THR A 64 12.67 11.80 -9.53
C THR A 64 12.53 11.04 -10.84
N LEU A 65 12.12 11.74 -11.90
CA LEU A 65 12.10 11.22 -13.25
C LEU A 65 13.32 11.74 -14.00
N THR A 66 14.04 10.86 -14.69
CA THR A 66 15.01 11.26 -15.72
C THR A 66 14.54 10.73 -17.06
N ARG A 67 14.47 11.62 -18.05
CA ARG A 67 14.03 11.30 -19.41
C ARG A 67 14.97 11.88 -20.47
N PRO A 68 14.93 11.36 -21.71
CA PRO A 68 15.60 11.99 -22.84
C PRO A 68 15.06 13.41 -23.06
N LYS A 69 15.94 14.34 -23.41
CA LYS A 69 15.59 15.76 -23.57
C LYS A 69 14.57 16.00 -24.69
N ASP A 70 14.63 15.18 -25.74
CA ASP A 70 13.77 15.19 -26.91
C ASP A 70 12.44 14.46 -26.69
N LEU A 71 12.30 13.66 -25.64
CA LEU A 71 11.04 13.05 -25.26
C LEU A 71 10.11 14.08 -24.62
N VAL A 72 9.00 14.37 -25.27
CA VAL A 72 7.92 15.20 -24.72
C VAL A 72 6.94 14.32 -23.96
N ILE A 73 6.62 14.71 -22.72
CA ILE A 73 5.57 14.10 -21.91
C ILE A 73 4.53 15.18 -21.62
N ASP A 74 3.37 15.08 -22.26
CA ASP A 74 2.35 16.14 -22.26
C ASP A 74 1.09 15.81 -21.45
N GLN A 75 1.00 14.57 -20.93
CA GLN A 75 -0.15 14.03 -20.22
C GLN A 75 -1.45 14.07 -21.06
N LYS A 76 -1.32 13.98 -22.40
CA LYS A 76 -2.45 13.96 -23.35
C LYS A 76 -2.36 12.79 -24.32
N SER A 77 -1.25 12.64 -25.02
CA SER A 77 -0.93 11.44 -25.81
C SER A 77 0.21 10.66 -25.20
N THR A 78 1.04 11.32 -24.39
CA THR A 78 2.14 10.69 -23.65
C THR A 78 1.93 10.87 -22.16
N PHE A 79 1.94 9.78 -21.42
CA PHE A 79 1.65 9.76 -19.99
C PHE A 79 2.84 9.20 -19.24
N GLN A 80 3.09 9.77 -18.06
CA GLN A 80 4.01 9.18 -17.11
C GLN A 80 3.47 9.35 -15.70
N ALA A 81 3.65 8.34 -14.88
CA ALA A 81 3.19 8.29 -13.50
C ALA A 81 3.97 7.24 -12.70
N VAL A 82 3.76 7.21 -11.39
CA VAL A 82 4.01 6.00 -10.60
C VAL A 82 2.66 5.34 -10.29
N VAL A 83 2.62 4.02 -10.47
CA VAL A 83 1.45 3.20 -10.19
C VAL A 83 1.78 2.22 -9.06
N LEU A 84 0.77 1.74 -8.35
CA LEU A 84 0.93 0.73 -7.30
C LEU A 84 0.33 -0.58 -7.78
N TYR A 85 1.08 -1.67 -7.67
CA TYR A 85 0.62 -2.99 -8.09
C TYR A 85 0.88 -4.05 -7.02
N ARG A 86 -0.02 -5.04 -6.97
CA ARG A 86 0.09 -6.23 -6.13
C ARG A 86 0.55 -7.42 -6.98
N GLY A 87 1.47 -8.21 -6.44
CA GLY A 87 2.00 -9.40 -7.14
C GLY A 87 3.25 -9.07 -7.95
N THR A 88 3.26 -9.41 -9.24
CA THR A 88 4.41 -9.18 -10.15
C THR A 88 3.92 -8.51 -11.42
N LEU A 89 4.78 -7.79 -12.15
CA LEU A 89 4.37 -7.22 -13.44
C LEU A 89 3.92 -8.27 -14.47
N ARG A 90 4.32 -9.54 -14.29
CA ARG A 90 3.86 -10.66 -15.14
C ARG A 90 2.45 -11.15 -14.78
N ASN A 91 2.02 -10.91 -13.55
CA ASN A 91 0.74 -11.35 -13.00
C ASN A 91 0.32 -10.34 -11.94
N ILE A 92 -0.26 -9.24 -12.40
CA ILE A 92 -0.76 -8.14 -11.57
C ILE A 92 -2.08 -8.63 -10.97
N GLY A 93 -2.12 -8.76 -9.65
CA GLY A 93 -3.33 -9.18 -8.95
C GLY A 93 -4.29 -8.02 -8.69
N ASN A 94 -3.76 -6.80 -8.57
CA ASN A 94 -4.51 -5.57 -8.42
C ASN A 94 -3.57 -4.37 -8.69
N GLU A 95 -4.12 -3.24 -9.09
CA GLU A 95 -3.39 -2.04 -9.49
C GLU A 95 -4.13 -0.78 -9.03
N LEU A 96 -3.38 0.29 -8.76
CA LEU A 96 -3.89 1.61 -8.41
C LEU A 96 -3.07 2.67 -9.13
N ASP A 97 -3.77 3.53 -9.84
CA ASP A 97 -3.22 4.59 -10.67
C ASP A 97 -3.63 5.95 -10.13
N PRO A 98 -2.86 7.02 -10.42
CA PRO A 98 -3.29 8.36 -10.08
C PRO A 98 -4.44 8.80 -11.01
N GLU A 99 -5.48 9.39 -10.44
CA GLU A 99 -6.61 9.95 -11.21
C GLU A 99 -6.28 11.29 -11.87
N THR A 100 -5.21 11.94 -11.41
CA THR A 100 -4.77 13.26 -11.90
C THR A 100 -3.33 13.19 -12.36
N ALA A 101 -3.02 13.92 -13.43
CA ALA A 101 -1.68 14.02 -13.96
C ALA A 101 -0.65 14.44 -12.88
N PRO A 102 0.53 13.80 -12.84
CA PRO A 102 1.60 14.19 -11.92
C PRO A 102 2.10 15.61 -12.16
N SER A 103 2.48 16.29 -11.09
CA SER A 103 3.14 17.59 -11.15
C SER A 103 4.66 17.40 -11.11
N CYS A 104 5.34 17.69 -12.21
CA CYS A 104 6.78 17.58 -12.35
C CYS A 104 7.43 18.95 -12.58
N SER A 105 8.61 19.15 -12.00
CA SER A 105 9.40 20.37 -12.16
C SER A 105 10.84 20.01 -12.51
N ALA A 106 11.38 20.61 -13.58
CA ALA A 106 12.76 20.40 -13.98
C ALA A 106 13.73 20.88 -12.91
N THR A 107 14.66 20.01 -12.53
CA THR A 107 15.69 20.25 -11.51
C THR A 107 17.09 20.31 -12.13
N ALA A 108 17.31 19.59 -13.22
CA ALA A 108 18.54 19.63 -13.99
C ALA A 108 18.25 19.35 -15.47
N THR A 109 19.11 19.87 -16.34
CA THR A 109 19.06 19.61 -17.79
C THR A 109 20.49 19.50 -18.30
N THR A 110 20.75 18.45 -19.07
CA THR A 110 22.00 18.24 -19.80
C THR A 110 21.74 18.38 -21.30
N ASP A 111 22.75 18.08 -22.13
CA ASP A 111 22.57 18.06 -23.57
C ASP A 111 21.63 16.93 -24.03
N THR A 112 21.51 15.85 -23.25
CA THR A 112 20.79 14.63 -23.65
C THR A 112 19.60 14.28 -22.75
N THR A 113 19.56 14.79 -21.51
CA THR A 113 18.54 14.40 -20.53
C THR A 113 17.96 15.59 -19.77
N VAL A 114 16.73 15.40 -19.28
CA VAL A 114 16.08 16.30 -18.32
C VAL A 114 15.75 15.48 -17.08
N THR A 115 16.08 16.01 -15.91
CA THR A 115 15.75 15.41 -14.61
C THR A 115 14.71 16.27 -13.91
N GLU A 116 13.62 15.66 -13.47
CA GLU A 116 12.43 16.30 -12.93
C GLU A 116 12.11 15.75 -11.54
N SER A 117 11.72 16.64 -10.63
CA SER A 117 11.14 16.27 -9.34
C SER A 117 9.62 16.24 -9.50
N CYS A 118 9.03 15.07 -9.27
CA CYS A 118 7.63 14.79 -9.52
C CYS A 118 6.87 14.44 -8.23
N THR A 119 5.62 14.91 -8.16
CA THR A 119 4.68 14.65 -7.08
C THR A 119 3.32 14.29 -7.65
N GLU A 120 2.68 13.28 -7.09
CA GLU A 120 1.32 12.86 -7.47
C GLU A 120 0.58 12.28 -6.26
N SER A 121 -0.72 12.04 -6.43
CA SER A 121 -1.59 11.43 -5.42
C SER A 121 -2.38 10.31 -6.05
N ILE A 122 -2.32 9.12 -5.45
CA ILE A 122 -3.15 7.98 -5.80
C ILE A 122 -4.30 7.92 -4.79
N VAL A 123 -5.54 7.92 -5.27
CA VAL A 123 -6.72 7.83 -4.41
C VAL A 123 -7.12 6.38 -4.26
N VAL A 124 -7.31 5.93 -3.02
CA VAL A 124 -7.77 4.58 -2.71
C VAL A 124 -9.18 4.66 -2.14
N GLU A 125 -10.15 4.34 -2.97
CA GLU A 125 -11.56 4.24 -2.61
C GLU A 125 -11.86 2.79 -2.20
N PRO A 126 -12.20 2.51 -0.93
CA PRO A 126 -12.26 1.12 -0.47
C PRO A 126 -13.24 0.22 -1.22
N GLY A 127 -14.29 0.78 -1.82
CA GLY A 127 -15.30 0.04 -2.58
C GLY A 127 -14.92 -0.26 -4.03
N ASP A 128 -14.01 0.53 -4.60
CA ASP A 128 -13.65 0.50 -6.02
C ASP A 128 -12.19 0.12 -6.26
N SER A 129 -11.35 0.23 -5.24
CA SER A 129 -9.90 -0.03 -5.32
C SER A 129 -9.49 -1.36 -4.67
N LEU A 130 -10.26 -1.85 -3.69
CA LEU A 130 -9.90 -2.99 -2.86
C LEU A 130 -11.01 -4.03 -2.88
N TRP A 131 -10.72 -5.21 -3.39
CA TRP A 131 -11.73 -6.20 -3.72
C TRP A 131 -11.70 -7.42 -2.80
N GLU A 132 -10.55 -7.72 -2.19
CA GLU A 132 -10.35 -8.98 -1.46
C GLU A 132 -9.45 -8.88 -0.22
N ALA A 133 -9.45 -9.95 0.60
CA ALA A 133 -8.54 -10.13 1.73
C ALA A 133 -7.07 -10.03 1.34
N ALA A 134 -6.73 -10.50 0.14
CA ALA A 134 -5.36 -10.52 -0.34
C ALA A 134 -4.79 -9.14 -0.67
N ASP A 135 -5.63 -8.10 -0.80
CA ASP A 135 -5.16 -6.72 -0.99
C ASP A 135 -4.51 -6.15 0.29
N ALA A 136 -4.77 -6.74 1.45
CA ALA A 136 -4.14 -6.36 2.72
C ALA A 136 -2.75 -7.00 2.83
N THR A 137 -1.83 -6.56 1.97
CA THR A 137 -0.49 -7.13 1.80
C THR A 137 0.54 -6.03 1.49
N THR A 138 1.76 -6.42 1.14
CA THR A 138 2.76 -5.50 0.58
C THR A 138 2.60 -5.39 -0.93
N TRP A 139 2.30 -4.18 -1.37
CA TRP A 139 2.25 -3.73 -2.76
C TRP A 139 3.60 -3.11 -3.15
N LYS A 140 3.77 -2.86 -4.44
CA LYS A 140 4.99 -2.28 -5.00
C LYS A 140 4.65 -1.15 -5.96
N ALA A 141 5.52 -0.15 -6.03
CA ALA A 141 5.46 0.90 -7.01
C ALA A 141 6.11 0.46 -8.33
N ALA A 142 5.55 0.90 -9.44
CA ALA A 142 6.16 0.86 -10.77
C ALA A 142 6.10 2.25 -11.40
N GLY A 143 7.15 2.63 -12.12
CA GLY A 143 7.09 3.77 -13.02
C GLY A 143 6.35 3.35 -14.27
N LEU A 144 5.40 4.16 -14.71
CA LEU A 144 4.61 3.96 -15.91
C LEU A 144 5.00 5.01 -16.94
N TYR A 145 5.16 4.56 -18.17
CA TYR A 145 5.07 5.41 -19.35
C TYR A 145 4.08 4.79 -20.33
N ALA A 146 3.19 5.63 -20.86
CA ALA A 146 2.29 5.22 -21.91
C ALA A 146 2.28 6.22 -23.06
N HIS A 147 2.18 5.71 -24.29
CA HIS A 147 1.90 6.49 -25.48
C HIS A 147 0.56 6.00 -26.03
N ALA A 148 -0.40 6.91 -26.21
CA ALA A 148 -1.72 6.62 -26.72
C ALA A 148 -2.01 7.46 -27.95
N GLU A 149 -2.33 6.78 -29.04
CA GLU A 149 -2.78 7.38 -30.28
C GLU A 149 -4.08 6.71 -30.73
N GLY A 150 -4.91 7.44 -31.46
CA GLY A 150 -6.17 6.89 -31.90
C GLY A 150 -6.96 7.86 -32.77
N THR A 151 -7.97 7.32 -33.42
CA THR A 151 -8.93 8.08 -34.21
C THR A 151 -10.32 7.53 -33.90
N VAL A 152 -11.24 8.42 -33.55
CA VAL A 152 -12.62 8.09 -33.21
C VAL A 152 -13.54 8.91 -34.11
N SER A 153 -14.48 8.24 -34.78
CA SER A 153 -15.61 8.82 -35.49
C SER A 153 -16.85 7.94 -35.27
N ASP A 154 -18.00 8.36 -35.81
CA ASP A 154 -19.26 7.60 -35.68
C ASP A 154 -19.16 6.17 -36.27
N ASP A 155 -18.30 5.98 -37.29
CA ASP A 155 -18.15 4.71 -38.03
C ASP A 155 -16.76 4.07 -37.90
N TYR A 156 -15.80 4.72 -37.21
CA TYR A 156 -14.42 4.23 -37.09
C TYR A 156 -13.85 4.45 -35.69
N LEU A 157 -13.36 3.38 -35.09
CA LEU A 157 -12.65 3.40 -33.82
C LEU A 157 -11.30 2.72 -34.01
N HIS A 158 -10.23 3.48 -33.76
CA HIS A 158 -8.87 2.98 -33.68
C HIS A 158 -8.17 3.54 -32.45
N ASN A 159 -7.52 2.65 -31.70
CA ASN A 159 -6.72 3.00 -30.55
C ASN A 159 -5.46 2.12 -30.53
N GLU A 160 -4.32 2.78 -30.41
CA GLU A 160 -3.03 2.16 -30.14
C GLU A 160 -2.52 2.70 -28.81
N THR A 161 -2.04 1.80 -27.96
CA THR A 161 -1.49 2.18 -26.67
C THR A 161 -0.29 1.32 -26.35
N ASP A 162 0.86 1.96 -26.27
CA ASP A 162 2.10 1.35 -25.83
C ASP A 162 2.29 1.68 -24.35
N VAL A 163 2.49 0.65 -23.52
CA VAL A 163 2.72 0.83 -22.08
C VAL A 163 4.02 0.15 -21.68
N SER A 164 4.85 0.88 -20.92
CA SER A 164 6.07 0.38 -20.31
C SER A 164 6.03 0.60 -18.81
N LEU A 165 6.38 -0.46 -18.06
CA LEU A 165 6.37 -0.46 -16.60
C LEU A 165 7.73 -0.87 -16.04
N TRP A 166 8.29 -0.04 -15.17
CA TRP A 166 9.52 -0.32 -14.42
C TRP A 166 9.16 -0.59 -12.95
N GLY A 167 9.06 -1.86 -12.58
CA GLY A 167 8.55 -2.27 -11.27
C GLY A 167 9.60 -2.37 -10.16
N ASN A 168 9.11 -2.66 -8.94
CA ASN A 168 9.92 -2.87 -7.73
C ASN A 168 10.63 -1.60 -7.26
N LEU A 169 10.05 -0.42 -7.49
CA LEU A 169 10.69 0.85 -7.16
C LEU A 169 10.57 1.20 -5.67
N ALA A 170 9.43 0.90 -5.05
CA ALA A 170 9.20 1.13 -3.62
C ALA A 170 8.12 0.18 -3.08
N PRO A 171 8.21 -0.26 -1.81
CA PRO A 171 7.15 -1.04 -1.19
C PRO A 171 6.06 -0.15 -0.57
N LEU A 172 4.82 -0.62 -0.56
CA LEU A 172 3.73 -0.06 0.25
C LEU A 172 3.02 -1.19 0.99
N THR A 173 3.03 -1.15 2.32
CA THR A 173 2.21 -2.11 3.10
C THR A 173 0.80 -1.56 3.25
N VAL A 174 -0.19 -2.28 2.72
CA VAL A 174 -1.62 -1.95 2.83
C VAL A 174 -2.24 -2.79 3.95
N ARG A 175 -2.94 -2.14 4.88
CA ARG A 175 -3.56 -2.77 6.05
C ARG A 175 -5.03 -2.39 6.16
N ARG A 176 -5.83 -3.36 6.59
CA ARG A 176 -7.22 -3.13 7.00
C ARG A 176 -7.26 -2.30 8.27
N ALA A 177 -8.11 -1.28 8.30
CA ALA A 177 -8.38 -0.53 9.51
C ALA A 177 -9.07 -1.42 10.56
N ALA A 178 -8.70 -1.26 11.83
CA ALA A 178 -9.37 -1.91 12.96
C ALA A 178 -10.21 -0.91 13.76
N GLN A 179 -11.29 -1.41 14.34
CA GLN A 179 -12.08 -0.72 15.36
C GLN A 179 -12.04 -1.52 16.66
N LEU A 180 -11.99 -0.79 17.77
CA LEU A 180 -11.85 -1.38 19.10
C LEU A 180 -12.66 -0.57 20.11
N THR A 181 -13.49 -1.25 20.89
CA THR A 181 -14.32 -0.65 21.93
C THR A 181 -13.97 -1.23 23.30
N ALA A 182 -14.27 -0.48 24.37
CA ALA A 182 -14.15 -0.93 25.75
C ALA A 182 -15.28 -0.33 26.58
N ASN A 183 -15.83 -1.12 27.50
CA ASN A 183 -16.85 -0.72 28.47
C ASN A 183 -16.71 -1.60 29.72
N ALA A 184 -16.47 -0.99 30.86
CA ALA A 184 -16.29 -1.60 32.16
C ALA A 184 -17.55 -1.43 33.02
N ALA A 185 -18.03 -2.53 33.62
CA ALA A 185 -19.25 -2.53 34.44
C ALA A 185 -19.17 -3.60 35.54
N PRO A 186 -19.88 -3.44 36.67
CA PRO A 186 -20.76 -2.31 37.01
C PRO A 186 -19.97 -1.04 37.34
N GLU A 187 -20.60 0.10 37.11
CA GLU A 187 -20.13 1.38 37.62
C GLU A 187 -21.28 2.07 38.39
N PRO A 188 -21.05 2.52 39.63
CA PRO A 188 -19.85 2.37 40.44
C PRO A 188 -19.71 0.94 40.99
N VAL A 189 -18.48 0.53 41.31
CA VAL A 189 -18.17 -0.80 41.85
C VAL A 189 -17.56 -0.69 43.25
N ALA A 190 -17.94 -1.57 44.16
CA ALA A 190 -17.32 -1.61 45.49
C ALA A 190 -15.89 -2.15 45.40
N LYS A 191 -14.99 -1.61 46.22
CA LYS A 191 -13.60 -2.05 46.33
C LYS A 191 -13.51 -3.55 46.64
N GLY A 192 -12.60 -4.23 45.96
CA GLY A 192 -12.40 -5.68 46.05
C GLY A 192 -13.42 -6.52 45.27
N LYS A 193 -14.43 -5.91 44.64
CA LYS A 193 -15.40 -6.64 43.82
C LYS A 193 -14.93 -6.79 42.37
N THR A 194 -15.59 -7.73 41.69
CA THR A 194 -15.31 -8.02 40.28
C THR A 194 -15.89 -6.94 39.40
N LEU A 195 -15.06 -6.43 38.50
CA LEU A 195 -15.41 -5.54 37.40
C LEU A 195 -15.24 -6.31 36.09
N THR A 196 -16.23 -6.24 35.21
CA THR A 196 -16.17 -6.85 33.88
C THR A 196 -15.92 -5.78 32.83
N VAL A 197 -14.85 -5.93 32.05
CA VAL A 197 -14.56 -5.09 30.88
C VAL A 197 -14.91 -5.86 29.62
N LYS A 198 -15.88 -5.34 28.87
CA LYS A 198 -16.33 -5.89 27.58
C LYS A 198 -15.94 -4.96 26.44
N GLY A 199 -15.90 -5.49 25.23
CA GLY A 199 -15.62 -4.75 24.02
C GLY A 199 -15.75 -5.59 22.77
N SER A 200 -15.34 -5.04 21.64
CA SER A 200 -15.27 -5.73 20.35
C SER A 200 -14.06 -5.26 19.56
N LEU A 201 -13.36 -6.21 18.95
CA LEU A 201 -12.34 -5.97 17.94
C LEU A 201 -12.92 -6.35 16.57
N THR A 202 -13.09 -5.36 15.71
CA THR A 202 -13.52 -5.57 14.31
C THR A 202 -12.48 -5.00 13.36
N ARG A 203 -12.48 -5.45 12.11
CA ARG A 203 -11.63 -4.90 11.04
C ARG A 203 -12.41 -4.70 9.75
N ALA A 204 -11.90 -3.82 8.89
CA ALA A 204 -12.43 -3.60 7.56
C ALA A 204 -12.50 -4.91 6.76
N ASN A 205 -13.65 -5.14 6.13
CA ASN A 205 -13.89 -6.19 5.17
C ASN A 205 -14.35 -5.53 3.88
N TRP A 206 -13.42 -5.43 2.93
CA TRP A 206 -13.63 -4.75 1.66
C TRP A 206 -14.60 -5.54 0.77
N GLU A 207 -14.58 -6.87 0.86
CA GLU A 207 -15.51 -7.75 0.13
C GLU A 207 -16.99 -7.49 0.47
N THR A 208 -17.27 -7.03 1.69
CA THR A 208 -18.63 -6.79 2.18
C THR A 208 -18.93 -5.32 2.45
N GLY A 209 -17.95 -4.43 2.26
CA GLY A 209 -18.04 -3.01 2.63
C GLY A 209 -18.31 -2.74 4.12
N LYS A 210 -18.02 -3.70 5.01
CA LYS A 210 -18.41 -3.64 6.44
C LYS A 210 -17.24 -3.93 7.37
N TYR A 211 -17.37 -3.51 8.63
CA TYR A 211 -16.47 -4.00 9.68
C TYR A 211 -16.98 -5.35 10.19
N THR A 212 -16.10 -6.35 10.21
CA THR A 212 -16.42 -7.71 10.67
C THR A 212 -15.55 -8.10 11.85
N GLY A 213 -16.07 -9.00 12.68
CA GLY A 213 -15.41 -9.47 13.90
C GLY A 213 -14.04 -10.10 13.63
N TYR A 214 -12.99 -9.60 14.28
CA TYR A 214 -11.65 -10.12 14.09
C TYR A 214 -11.28 -11.05 15.25
N LYS A 215 -11.59 -12.33 15.07
CA LYS A 215 -11.42 -13.41 16.06
C LYS A 215 -9.96 -13.88 16.19
N GLY A 216 -9.63 -14.44 17.36
CA GLY A 216 -8.36 -15.14 17.60
C GLY A 216 -7.17 -14.21 17.82
N GLN A 217 -7.42 -12.92 18.04
CA GLN A 217 -6.37 -11.92 18.17
C GLN A 217 -6.09 -11.62 19.64
N THR A 218 -4.81 -11.48 19.97
CA THR A 218 -4.40 -10.99 21.29
C THR A 218 -4.71 -9.50 21.44
N VAL A 219 -5.43 -9.16 22.49
CA VAL A 219 -5.79 -7.79 22.87
C VAL A 219 -5.40 -7.56 24.34
N LEU A 220 -4.77 -6.43 24.61
CA LEU A 220 -4.30 -6.06 25.94
C LEU A 220 -5.34 -5.18 26.62
N LEU A 221 -5.77 -5.56 27.82
CA LEU A 221 -6.45 -4.65 28.74
C LEU A 221 -5.40 -3.81 29.45
N GLN A 222 -5.56 -2.49 29.36
CA GLN A 222 -4.78 -1.51 30.10
C GLN A 222 -5.63 -0.81 31.13
N PHE A 223 -5.02 -0.47 32.26
CA PHE A 223 -5.63 0.34 33.32
C PHE A 223 -4.73 1.53 33.65
N LYS A 224 -5.35 2.68 33.90
CA LYS A 224 -4.71 3.90 34.40
C LYS A 224 -5.48 4.37 35.63
N ALA A 225 -4.86 4.31 36.81
CA ALA A 225 -5.43 4.94 38.00
C ALA A 225 -5.57 6.46 37.79
N ASP A 226 -6.50 7.10 38.50
CA ASP A 226 -6.64 8.57 38.45
C ASP A 226 -5.31 9.26 38.78
N GLY A 227 -4.90 10.22 37.94
CA GLY A 227 -3.57 10.88 38.01
C GLY A 227 -2.37 10.04 37.56
N GLY A 228 -2.58 8.79 37.12
CA GLY A 228 -1.52 7.85 36.75
C GLY A 228 -1.26 7.72 35.25
N SER A 229 -0.50 6.67 34.88
CA SER A 229 -0.24 6.25 33.49
C SER A 229 -0.82 4.86 33.21
N TYR A 230 -1.12 4.56 31.94
CA TYR A 230 -1.63 3.26 31.54
C TYR A 230 -0.59 2.15 31.75
N LYS A 231 -1.03 1.03 32.32
CA LYS A 231 -0.27 -0.21 32.47
C LYS A 231 -1.07 -1.38 31.92
N ASN A 232 -0.39 -2.34 31.30
CA ASN A 232 -1.01 -3.61 30.92
C ASN A 232 -1.41 -4.36 32.20
N VAL A 233 -2.67 -4.75 32.30
CA VAL A 233 -3.18 -5.51 33.44
C VAL A 233 -3.62 -6.92 33.05
N LYS A 234 -3.96 -7.14 31.77
CA LYS A 234 -4.33 -8.47 31.28
C LYS A 234 -4.16 -8.57 29.76
N ALA A 235 -3.91 -9.77 29.26
CA ALA A 235 -4.02 -10.10 27.85
C ALA A 235 -5.19 -11.07 27.66
N ILE A 236 -6.00 -10.86 26.62
CA ILE A 236 -7.12 -11.72 26.26
C ILE A 236 -7.12 -11.99 24.76
N THR A 237 -7.83 -13.04 24.34
CA THR A 237 -8.03 -13.37 22.94
C THR A 237 -9.44 -13.00 22.51
N SER A 238 -9.59 -12.35 21.35
CA SER A 238 -10.89 -12.03 20.79
C SER A 238 -11.68 -13.29 20.40
N GLY A 239 -12.92 -13.36 20.86
CA GLY A 239 -13.84 -14.48 20.65
C GLY A 239 -14.62 -14.40 19.34
N THR A 240 -15.71 -15.15 19.26
CA THR A 240 -16.66 -15.12 18.14
C THR A 240 -17.16 -13.69 17.90
N GLY A 241 -17.25 -13.29 16.63
CA GLY A 241 -17.63 -11.92 16.25
C GLY A 241 -16.64 -10.84 16.71
N GLY A 242 -15.44 -11.21 17.16
CA GLY A 242 -14.46 -10.27 17.70
C GLY A 242 -14.75 -9.83 19.13
N ALA A 243 -15.65 -10.52 19.84
CA ALA A 243 -16.04 -10.16 21.20
C ALA A 243 -14.84 -10.19 22.17
N LEU A 244 -14.77 -9.21 23.06
CA LEU A 244 -13.81 -9.12 24.15
C LEU A 244 -14.58 -9.10 25.46
N SER A 245 -14.17 -9.92 26.42
CA SER A 245 -14.74 -9.93 27.75
C SER A 245 -13.72 -10.43 28.74
N THR A 246 -13.54 -9.70 29.83
CA THR A 246 -12.66 -10.12 30.92
C THR A 246 -13.09 -9.50 32.23
N THR A 247 -12.72 -10.16 33.32
CA THR A 247 -12.86 -9.63 34.67
C THR A 247 -11.53 -9.19 35.25
N VAL A 248 -11.60 -8.18 36.13
CA VAL A 248 -10.53 -7.67 36.99
C VAL A 248 -11.10 -7.32 38.37
N THR A 249 -10.24 -7.23 39.39
CA THR A 249 -10.66 -6.77 40.72
C THR A 249 -10.58 -5.25 40.81
N ALA A 250 -11.67 -4.60 41.17
CA ALA A 250 -11.71 -3.15 41.38
C ALA A 250 -10.95 -2.77 42.67
N THR A 251 -9.81 -2.10 42.54
CA THR A 251 -8.98 -1.72 43.70
C THR A 251 -8.97 -0.22 43.98
N ARG A 252 -9.16 0.60 42.94
CA ARG A 252 -9.20 2.07 42.96
C ARG A 252 -9.81 2.60 41.66
N SER A 253 -10.30 3.84 41.69
CA SER A 253 -10.84 4.52 40.52
C SER A 253 -9.79 4.74 39.43
N GLY A 254 -10.24 4.74 38.17
CA GLY A 254 -9.38 4.94 37.01
C GLY A 254 -10.02 4.51 35.70
N THR A 255 -9.24 4.53 34.62
CA THR A 255 -9.70 4.27 33.26
C THR A 255 -9.18 2.94 32.71
N TYR A 256 -10.06 2.13 32.15
CA TYR A 256 -9.73 0.92 31.40
C TYR A 256 -9.80 1.16 29.90
N ARG A 257 -8.90 0.54 29.13
CA ARG A 257 -8.99 0.51 27.66
C ARG A 257 -8.43 -0.79 27.10
N PHE A 258 -8.89 -1.17 25.91
CA PHE A 258 -8.27 -2.25 25.15
C PHE A 258 -7.26 -1.70 24.14
N VAL A 259 -6.19 -2.47 23.91
CA VAL A 259 -5.16 -2.19 22.90
C VAL A 259 -4.92 -3.43 22.07
N PHE A 260 -5.13 -3.29 20.76
CA PHE A 260 -4.76 -4.27 19.75
C PHE A 260 -3.51 -3.77 19.01
N THR A 261 -2.44 -4.56 19.01
CA THR A 261 -1.13 -4.15 18.48
C THR A 261 -1.01 -4.25 16.96
N GLY A 262 -2.05 -4.72 16.27
CA GLY A 262 -2.02 -4.92 14.82
C GLY A 262 -1.45 -6.28 14.41
N THR A 263 -1.55 -6.57 13.12
CA THR A 263 -0.91 -7.68 12.42
C THR A 263 -0.27 -7.17 11.13
N ALA A 264 0.32 -8.06 10.33
CA ALA A 264 0.81 -7.71 9.00
C ALA A 264 -0.28 -7.07 8.12
N THR A 265 -1.52 -7.56 8.23
CA THR A 265 -2.65 -7.21 7.35
C THR A 265 -3.68 -6.28 8.00
N THR A 266 -3.52 -5.92 9.27
CA THR A 266 -4.52 -5.13 10.01
C THR A 266 -3.82 -4.15 10.95
N ALA A 267 -4.20 -2.88 10.88
CA ALA A 267 -3.56 -1.83 11.66
C ALA A 267 -3.83 -1.98 13.17
N ALA A 268 -2.90 -1.49 13.99
CA ALA A 268 -3.08 -1.39 15.43
C ALA A 268 -4.24 -0.44 15.78
N LYS A 269 -4.91 -0.69 16.89
CA LYS A 269 -5.97 0.17 17.40
C LYS A 269 -6.02 0.17 18.92
N THR A 270 -6.22 1.34 19.50
CA THR A 270 -6.50 1.54 20.92
C THR A 270 -7.95 2.01 21.04
N SER A 271 -8.72 1.42 21.95
CA SER A 271 -10.10 1.87 22.20
C SER A 271 -10.12 3.23 22.90
N ALA A 272 -11.28 3.87 22.90
CA ALA A 272 -11.59 4.86 23.93
C ALA A 272 -11.42 4.22 25.31
N GLY A 273 -11.02 5.04 26.28
CA GLY A 273 -10.96 4.62 27.67
C GLY A 273 -12.32 4.76 28.34
N ASP A 274 -12.61 3.86 29.26
CA ASP A 274 -13.83 3.88 30.07
C ASP A 274 -13.44 4.04 31.55
N HIS A 275 -13.92 5.11 32.18
CA HIS A 275 -13.61 5.43 33.57
C HIS A 275 -14.52 4.61 34.49
N VAL A 276 -13.98 4.19 35.63
CA VAL A 276 -14.72 3.46 36.65
C VAL A 276 -14.47 4.11 37.99
N THR A 277 -15.56 4.47 38.66
CA THR A 277 -15.55 4.88 40.06
C THR A 277 -15.61 3.69 41.00
N VAL A 278 -14.62 3.59 41.90
CA VAL A 278 -14.58 2.58 42.98
C VAL A 278 -15.00 3.21 44.30
N ARG A 279 -15.90 2.54 45.04
CA ARG A 279 -16.38 2.95 46.37
C ARG A 279 -15.91 2.03 47.48
#